data_AF-A0A5M9JVE6-F1
#
_entry.id   AF-A0A5M9JVE6-F1
#
_cell.length_a   1.000
_cell.length_b   1.000
_cell.length_c   1.000
_cell.angle_alpha   90.00
_cell.angle_beta   90.00
_cell.angle_gamma   90.00
#
_symmetry.space_group_name_H-M   'P 1'
#
loop_
_entity.id
_entity.type
_entity.pdbx_description
1 polymer ?
#
loop_
_entity_poly.entity_id
_entity_poly.type
_entity_poly.pdbx_seq_one_letter_code
_entity_poly.pdbx_strand_id
1 'polypeptide(L)'
;MRFYDEFLPGVEWLLKYESDSIMCGNSQESLNDWLDYDWAGAPRVENDRFAGNGGLSFRRISAVKKILGFQSRYNDTAPEDEWYGKRITLLPGARVASGEKEDHFSVEDRYHDKPMGFHVRDGGEVLPDNVWKDPTQRRKIFDYCPELVMIMPMKLERERCAGDNKMGEITREGQ
;
A
#
# COMPACT_ATOMS: atom_id res chain seq x y z
N MET A 1 21.21 0.32 -13.05
CA MET A 1 20.99 1.45 -13.98
C MET A 1 20.34 1.03 -15.28
N ARG A 2 20.88 0.01 -15.99
CA ARG A 2 20.36 -0.48 -17.28
C ARG A 2 18.83 -0.48 -17.45
N PHE A 3 18.09 -1.06 -16.51
CA PHE A 3 16.61 -1.11 -16.58
C PHE A 3 15.97 0.28 -16.80
N TYR A 4 16.32 1.26 -15.96
CA TYR A 4 15.76 2.60 -16.04
C TYR A 4 16.28 3.40 -17.23
N ASP A 5 17.51 3.16 -17.64
CA ASP A 5 18.14 3.91 -18.74
C ASP A 5 17.71 3.40 -20.12
N GLU A 6 17.56 2.09 -20.28
CA GLU A 6 17.24 1.47 -21.57
C GLU A 6 15.73 1.27 -21.77
N PHE A 7 14.98 0.86 -20.73
CA PHE A 7 13.58 0.47 -20.87
C PHE A 7 12.59 1.55 -20.43
N LEU A 8 13.02 2.52 -19.62
CA LEU A 8 12.20 3.64 -19.18
C LEU A 8 12.87 5.01 -19.48
N PRO A 9 13.40 5.24 -20.70
CA PRO A 9 14.06 6.50 -21.01
C PRO A 9 13.07 7.66 -20.96
N GLY A 10 13.44 8.74 -20.27
CA GLY A 10 12.62 9.96 -20.15
C GLY A 10 11.46 9.87 -19.14
N VAL A 11 11.29 8.74 -18.44
CA VAL A 11 10.28 8.59 -17.40
C VAL A 11 10.81 9.14 -16.08
N GLU A 12 10.12 10.14 -15.53
CA GLU A 12 10.43 10.69 -14.20
C GLU A 12 9.59 10.05 -13.09
N TRP A 13 8.37 9.65 -13.43
CA TRP A 13 7.35 9.19 -12.48
C TRP A 13 6.92 7.77 -12.80
N LEU A 14 6.98 6.89 -11.80
CA LEU A 14 6.60 5.49 -11.93
C LEU A 14 5.54 5.15 -10.88
N LEU A 15 4.36 4.76 -11.34
CA LEU A 15 3.38 4.05 -10.54
C LEU A 15 3.69 2.55 -10.62
N LYS A 16 4.04 1.95 -9.48
CA LYS A 16 4.29 0.52 -9.36
C LYS A 16 3.13 -0.10 -8.57
N TYR A 17 2.59 -1.20 -9.09
CA TYR A 17 1.52 -1.97 -8.45
C TYR A 17 1.79 -3.47 -8.57
N GLU A 18 1.35 -4.25 -7.59
CA GLU A 18 1.32 -5.72 -7.61
C GLU A 18 -0.08 -6.21 -8.00
N SER A 19 -0.21 -7.51 -8.30
CA SER A 19 -1.49 -8.10 -8.74
C SER A 19 -2.59 -8.07 -7.68
N ASP A 20 -2.21 -7.91 -6.43
CA ASP A 20 -3.05 -7.79 -5.24
C ASP A 20 -3.18 -6.31 -4.79
N SER A 21 -2.95 -5.37 -5.71
CA SER A 21 -3.18 -3.94 -5.53
C SER A 21 -4.34 -3.45 -6.39
N ILE A 22 -5.10 -2.48 -5.88
CA ILE A 22 -6.21 -1.85 -6.61
C ILE A 22 -6.28 -0.36 -6.33
N MET A 23 -6.60 0.43 -7.36
CA MET A 23 -6.93 1.85 -7.20
C MET A 23 -8.45 2.01 -7.04
N CYS A 24 -8.86 2.99 -6.25
CA CYS A 24 -10.27 3.23 -5.95
C CYS A 24 -10.85 4.30 -6.87
N GLY A 25 -11.91 3.97 -7.62
CA GLY A 25 -12.54 4.92 -8.55
C GLY A 25 -13.18 6.13 -7.85
N ASN A 26 -13.54 5.99 -6.57
CA ASN A 26 -14.09 7.08 -5.76
C ASN A 26 -13.03 7.98 -5.11
N SER A 27 -11.73 7.75 -5.38
CA SER A 27 -10.69 8.64 -4.89
C SER A 27 -10.91 10.07 -5.36
N GLN A 28 -10.82 11.00 -4.42
CA GLN A 28 -10.87 12.44 -4.70
C GLN A 28 -9.48 13.00 -5.02
N GLU A 29 -8.44 12.21 -4.77
CA GLU A 29 -7.07 12.53 -5.15
C GLU A 29 -6.78 12.08 -6.59
N SER A 30 -5.79 12.71 -7.18
CA SER A 30 -5.21 12.38 -8.47
C SER A 30 -3.76 11.94 -8.30
N LEU A 31 -3.24 11.11 -9.21
CA LEU A 31 -1.80 10.84 -9.28
C LEU A 31 -0.98 12.13 -9.41
N ASN A 32 -1.57 13.19 -9.98
CA ASN A 32 -0.91 14.49 -10.11
C ASN A 32 -0.61 15.14 -8.74
N ASP A 33 -1.40 14.83 -7.71
CA ASP A 33 -1.22 15.39 -6.37
C ASP A 33 0.02 14.81 -5.67
N TRP A 34 0.60 13.74 -6.22
CA TRP A 34 1.76 13.03 -5.69
C TRP A 34 3.07 13.33 -6.45
N LEU A 35 3.03 14.19 -7.49
CA LEU A 35 4.18 14.54 -8.34
C LEU A 35 5.25 15.40 -7.65
N ASP A 36 5.06 15.78 -6.39
CA ASP A 36 6.08 16.46 -5.59
C ASP A 36 6.78 15.52 -4.59
N TYR A 37 6.33 14.27 -4.47
CA TYR A 37 6.94 13.25 -3.61
C TYR A 37 8.00 12.47 -4.36
N ASP A 38 9.14 12.18 -3.75
CA ASP A 38 10.10 11.22 -4.31
C ASP A 38 9.66 9.77 -4.12
N TRP A 39 8.84 9.51 -3.09
CA TRP A 39 8.22 8.21 -2.82
C TRP A 39 6.93 8.36 -2.02
N ALA A 40 5.89 7.62 -2.42
CA ALA A 40 4.66 7.49 -1.68
C ALA A 40 4.12 6.04 -1.73
N GLY A 41 3.57 5.56 -0.62
CA GLY A 41 3.07 4.19 -0.47
C GLY A 41 2.22 4.07 0.79
N ALA A 42 2.05 2.84 1.29
CA ALA A 42 1.36 2.58 2.54
C ALA A 42 2.32 2.60 3.75
N PRO A 43 1.99 3.28 4.87
CA PRO A 43 2.74 3.19 6.11
C PRO A 43 2.45 1.88 6.85
N ARG A 44 3.48 1.35 7.51
CA ARG A 44 3.38 0.12 8.34
C ARG A 44 2.93 0.42 9.76
N VAL A 45 3.40 1.53 10.34
CA VAL A 45 3.12 1.97 11.72
C VAL A 45 2.86 3.47 11.80
N GLU A 46 2.30 3.95 12.92
CA GLU A 46 1.91 5.36 13.11
C GLU A 46 3.04 6.35 12.91
N ASN A 47 4.17 6.06 13.58
CA ASN A 47 5.32 6.95 13.60
C ASN A 47 6.34 6.55 12.51
N ASP A 48 5.86 5.90 11.45
CA ASP A 48 6.74 5.50 10.37
C ASP A 48 7.20 6.75 9.61
N ARG A 49 8.51 6.96 9.62
CA ARG A 49 9.15 8.04 8.84
C ARG A 49 9.16 7.73 7.34
N PHE A 50 8.69 6.55 6.96
CA PHE A 50 8.64 6.07 5.58
C PHE A 50 7.36 5.27 5.31
N ALA A 51 6.42 5.83 4.54
CA ALA A 51 5.26 5.11 4.03
C ALA A 51 5.68 4.19 2.88
N GLY A 52 6.17 3.03 3.28
CA GLY A 52 7.14 2.27 2.52
C GLY A 52 6.70 0.99 1.90
N ASN A 53 5.45 0.58 2.06
CA ASN A 53 4.99 -0.66 1.47
C ASN A 53 5.01 -0.57 -0.06
N GLY A 54 5.74 -1.50 -0.68
CA GLY A 54 6.06 -1.45 -2.10
C GLY A 54 4.92 -1.85 -3.01
N GLY A 55 3.93 -2.61 -2.51
CA GLY A 55 2.88 -3.26 -3.31
C GLY A 55 2.17 -2.31 -4.25
N LEU A 56 1.64 -1.20 -3.72
CA LEU A 56 1.10 -0.06 -4.45
C LEU A 56 1.87 1.21 -4.07
N SER A 57 2.71 1.71 -4.96
CA SER A 57 3.59 2.85 -4.64
C SER A 57 3.84 3.77 -5.84
N PHE A 58 4.00 5.04 -5.52
CA PHE A 58 4.41 6.08 -6.46
C PHE A 58 5.88 6.45 -6.22
N ARG A 59 6.67 6.49 -7.29
CA ARG A 59 8.14 6.56 -7.19
C ARG A 59 8.72 7.54 -8.20
N ARG A 60 9.65 8.37 -7.73
CA ARG A 60 10.43 9.24 -8.60
C ARG A 60 11.69 8.55 -9.09
N ILE A 61 11.80 8.38 -10.41
CA ILE A 61 12.89 7.63 -11.03
C ILE A 61 14.25 8.32 -10.82
N SER A 62 14.30 9.65 -10.82
CA SER A 62 15.54 10.37 -10.53
C SER A 62 16.07 10.09 -9.11
N ALA A 63 15.18 10.00 -8.11
CA ALA A 63 15.54 9.63 -6.73
C ALA A 63 16.00 8.16 -6.65
N VAL A 64 15.28 7.24 -7.31
CA VAL A 64 15.65 5.82 -7.41
C VAL A 64 17.04 5.67 -8.06
N LYS A 65 17.28 6.33 -9.20
CA LYS A 65 18.57 6.30 -9.89
C LYS A 65 19.69 6.89 -9.05
N LYS A 66 19.42 7.97 -8.30
CA LYS A 66 20.39 8.56 -7.37
C LYS A 66 20.85 7.52 -6.35
N ILE A 67 19.92 6.80 -5.71
CA ILE A 67 20.23 5.73 -4.74
C ILE A 67 21.05 4.62 -5.39
N LEU A 68 20.63 4.14 -6.55
CA LEU A 68 21.32 3.08 -7.29
C LEU A 68 22.71 3.51 -7.81
N GLY A 69 22.98 4.81 -7.89
CA GLY A 69 24.28 5.35 -8.29
C GLY A 69 25.36 5.19 -7.23
N PHE A 70 24.99 5.13 -5.94
CA PHE A 70 25.96 4.99 -4.83
C PHE A 70 25.77 3.73 -3.98
N GLN A 71 24.67 2.99 -4.14
CA GLN A 71 24.45 1.70 -3.47
C GLN A 71 23.75 0.68 -4.37
N SER A 72 24.03 -0.59 -4.13
CA SER A 72 23.33 -1.73 -4.73
C SER A 72 22.65 -2.58 -3.67
N ARG A 73 21.49 -3.14 -4.02
CA ARG A 73 20.82 -4.15 -3.20
C ARG A 73 21.43 -5.51 -3.53
N TYR A 74 21.96 -6.20 -2.53
CA TYR A 74 22.38 -7.59 -2.67
C TYR A 74 21.15 -8.49 -2.71
N ASN A 75 21.20 -9.53 -3.54
CA ASN A 75 20.12 -10.51 -3.66
C ASN A 75 19.82 -11.14 -2.30
N ASP A 76 18.53 -11.37 -2.04
CA ASP A 76 18.02 -12.09 -0.86
C ASP A 76 18.39 -11.49 0.51
N THR A 77 18.72 -10.19 0.57
CA THR A 77 19.08 -9.52 1.83
C THR A 77 17.96 -8.76 2.50
N ALA A 78 17.12 -8.08 1.72
CA ALA A 78 16.01 -7.29 2.23
C ALA A 78 14.94 -7.14 1.14
N PRO A 79 13.65 -7.03 1.52
CA PRO A 79 12.61 -6.56 0.62
C PRO A 79 13.00 -5.25 -0.08
N GLU A 80 12.58 -5.11 -1.33
CA GLU A 80 12.98 -3.99 -2.20
C GLU A 80 12.59 -2.64 -1.61
N ASP A 81 11.37 -2.57 -1.12
CA ASP A 81 10.72 -1.40 -0.59
C ASP A 81 11.33 -0.95 0.76
N GLU A 82 11.61 -1.90 1.66
CA GLU A 82 12.40 -1.65 2.87
C GLU A 82 13.82 -1.17 2.54
N TRP A 83 14.42 -1.74 1.51
CA TRP A 83 15.78 -1.38 1.10
C TRP A 83 15.82 0.07 0.58
N TYR A 84 14.89 0.48 -0.27
CA TYR A 84 14.79 1.88 -0.70
C TYR A 84 14.40 2.81 0.45
N GLY A 85 13.48 2.40 1.32
CA GLY A 85 13.01 3.20 2.45
C GLY A 85 14.11 3.70 3.36
N LYS A 86 15.03 2.81 3.75
CA LYS A 86 16.18 3.16 4.58
C LYS A 86 17.14 4.16 3.92
N ARG A 87 17.07 4.33 2.59
CA ARG A 87 18.02 5.14 1.80
C ARG A 87 17.42 6.45 1.33
N ILE A 88 16.16 6.42 0.90
CA ILE A 88 15.48 7.61 0.41
C ILE A 88 15.22 8.61 1.53
N THR A 89 14.92 8.12 2.74
CA THR A 89 14.80 8.95 3.95
C THR A 89 16.09 9.64 4.37
N LEU A 90 17.24 9.14 3.91
CA LEU A 90 18.56 9.74 4.16
C LEU A 90 18.99 10.72 3.06
N LEU A 91 18.26 10.80 1.95
CA LEU A 91 18.58 11.74 0.89
C LEU A 91 18.23 13.18 1.32
N PRO A 92 19.19 14.12 1.26
CA PRO A 92 18.91 15.51 1.58
C PRO A 92 17.82 16.08 0.66
N GLY A 93 16.78 16.64 1.26
CA GLY A 93 15.66 17.26 0.54
C GLY A 93 14.67 16.29 -0.10
N ALA A 94 14.79 14.98 0.13
CA ALA A 94 13.81 14.03 -0.39
C ALA A 94 12.47 14.19 0.33
N ARG A 95 11.40 14.25 -0.45
CA ARG A 95 10.03 14.29 0.06
C ARG A 95 9.45 12.88 0.01
N VAL A 96 9.14 12.33 1.17
CA VAL A 96 8.63 10.97 1.28
C VAL A 96 7.34 11.00 2.09
N ALA A 97 6.32 10.30 1.61
CA ALA A 97 5.11 10.09 2.36
C ALA A 97 5.46 9.36 3.67
N SER A 98 4.78 9.70 4.75
CA SER A 98 5.06 9.17 6.08
C SER A 98 3.76 9.05 6.86
N GLY A 99 3.67 8.00 7.69
CA GLY A 99 2.53 7.85 8.60
C GLY A 99 2.40 9.03 9.57
N GLU A 100 3.52 9.63 9.98
CA GLU A 100 3.54 10.80 10.88
C GLU A 100 2.77 12.02 10.32
N LYS A 101 2.72 12.15 8.98
CA LYS A 101 2.05 13.25 8.30
C LYS A 101 0.66 12.87 7.79
N GLU A 102 0.21 11.65 8.05
CA GLU A 102 -1.01 11.07 7.47
C GLU A 102 -1.00 11.12 5.93
N ASP A 103 0.18 11.13 5.31
CA ASP A 103 0.36 11.04 3.86
C ASP A 103 0.22 9.57 3.44
N HIS A 104 -1.00 9.12 3.14
CA HIS A 104 -1.31 7.72 2.83
C HIS A 104 -1.76 7.56 1.38
N PHE A 105 -0.79 7.34 0.49
CA PHE A 105 -1.09 7.02 -0.91
C PHE A 105 -1.94 5.75 -1.02
N SER A 106 -1.63 4.75 -0.21
CA SER A 106 -2.40 3.50 -0.18
C SER A 106 -2.61 2.99 1.22
N VAL A 107 -3.56 2.07 1.39
CA VAL A 107 -3.77 1.31 2.63
C VAL A 107 -3.26 -0.12 2.47
N GLU A 108 -2.52 -0.60 3.46
CA GLU A 108 -2.15 -2.03 3.63
C GLU A 108 -2.26 -2.42 5.11
N ASP A 109 -1.33 -1.94 5.94
CA ASP A 109 -1.28 -2.23 7.37
C ASP A 109 -1.94 -1.15 8.22
N ARG A 110 -2.20 0.04 7.67
CA ARG A 110 -2.77 1.17 8.41
C ARG A 110 -3.96 1.73 7.66
N TYR A 111 -5.11 1.77 8.33
CA TYR A 111 -6.30 2.36 7.74
C TYR A 111 -6.11 3.87 7.55
N HIS A 112 -6.57 4.35 6.40
CA HIS A 112 -6.72 5.75 6.08
C HIS A 112 -8.12 5.95 5.51
N ASP A 113 -8.75 7.07 5.80
CA ASP A 113 -10.02 7.39 5.17
C ASP A 113 -9.77 7.84 3.73
N LYS A 114 -10.38 7.17 2.76
CA LYS A 114 -10.36 7.53 1.33
C LYS A 114 -8.96 7.59 0.68
N PRO A 115 -8.15 6.51 0.73
CA PRO A 115 -6.86 6.48 0.03
C PRO A 115 -7.05 6.45 -1.51
N MET A 116 -5.97 6.68 -2.25
CA MET A 116 -5.93 6.44 -3.71
C MET A 116 -6.12 4.96 -4.06
N GLY A 117 -5.71 4.05 -3.18
CA GLY A 117 -5.87 2.62 -3.40
C GLY A 117 -5.52 1.75 -2.20
N PHE A 118 -5.62 0.46 -2.41
CA PHE A 118 -5.30 -0.57 -1.43
C PHE A 118 -4.28 -1.54 -2.01
N HIS A 119 -3.36 -1.97 -1.16
CA HIS A 119 -2.54 -3.14 -1.40
C HIS A 119 -2.95 -4.20 -0.38
N VAL A 120 -3.52 -5.30 -0.87
CA VAL A 120 -4.12 -6.34 -0.04
C VAL A 120 -3.27 -7.60 -0.15
N ARG A 121 -2.24 -7.68 0.70
CA ARG A 121 -1.22 -8.74 0.67
C ARG A 121 -1.77 -10.14 0.40
N ASP A 122 -1.10 -10.84 -0.51
CA ASP A 122 -1.42 -12.21 -0.90
C ASP A 122 -2.88 -12.33 -1.38
N GLY A 123 -3.40 -11.28 -2.02
CA GLY A 123 -4.78 -11.22 -2.50
C GLY A 123 -5.83 -11.30 -1.38
N GLY A 124 -5.49 -10.91 -0.14
CA GLY A 124 -6.43 -10.97 0.98
C GLY A 124 -6.34 -12.20 1.86
N GLU A 125 -5.28 -13.01 1.73
CA GLU A 125 -4.95 -14.03 2.72
C GLU A 125 -4.35 -13.43 4.01
N VAL A 126 -3.67 -12.27 3.89
CA VAL A 126 -3.10 -11.56 5.03
C VAL A 126 -3.86 -10.26 5.26
N LEU A 127 -4.74 -10.26 6.26
CA LEU A 127 -5.61 -9.13 6.60
C LEU A 127 -5.27 -8.57 7.99
N PRO A 128 -4.54 -7.43 8.08
CA PRO A 128 -4.26 -6.77 9.34
C PRO A 128 -5.54 -6.40 10.12
N ASP A 129 -5.59 -6.79 11.39
CA ASP A 129 -6.77 -6.59 12.26
C ASP A 129 -7.21 -5.11 12.35
N ASN A 130 -6.25 -4.19 12.38
CA ASN A 130 -6.52 -2.76 12.46
C ASN A 130 -7.14 -2.15 11.19
N VAL A 131 -7.06 -2.84 10.05
CA VAL A 131 -7.73 -2.45 8.80
C VAL A 131 -9.02 -3.25 8.60
N TRP A 132 -8.97 -4.55 8.88
CA TRP A 132 -10.00 -5.47 8.41
C TRP A 132 -10.86 -6.09 9.50
N LYS A 133 -10.57 -5.97 10.81
CA LYS A 133 -11.34 -6.71 11.84
C LYS A 133 -12.76 -6.16 12.05
N ASP A 134 -12.91 -4.84 12.08
CA ASP A 134 -14.20 -4.18 12.36
C ASP A 134 -15.15 -4.26 11.13
N PRO A 135 -16.34 -4.86 11.26
CA PRO A 135 -17.34 -4.91 10.18
C PRO A 135 -17.80 -3.54 9.72
N THR A 136 -17.82 -2.55 10.60
CA THR A 136 -18.21 -1.18 10.27
C THR A 136 -17.17 -0.55 9.36
N GLN A 137 -15.89 -0.71 9.69
CA GLN A 137 -14.78 -0.23 8.87
C GLN A 137 -14.70 -0.97 7.53
N ARG A 138 -14.80 -2.31 7.52
CA ARG A 138 -14.83 -3.09 6.26
C ARG A 138 -15.95 -2.62 5.34
N ARG A 139 -17.15 -2.37 5.88
CA ARG A 139 -18.26 -1.86 5.08
C ARG A 139 -17.93 -0.50 4.46
N LYS A 140 -17.36 0.44 5.22
CA LYS A 140 -16.90 1.73 4.68
C LYS A 140 -15.86 1.56 3.58
N ILE A 141 -14.91 0.64 3.77
CA ILE A 141 -13.87 0.33 2.78
C ILE A 141 -14.50 -0.16 1.47
N PHE A 142 -15.43 -1.12 1.52
CA PHE A 142 -16.08 -1.65 0.32
C PHE A 142 -17.07 -0.68 -0.33
N ASP A 143 -17.78 0.12 0.46
CA ASP A 143 -18.67 1.17 -0.06
C ASP A 143 -17.85 2.28 -0.77
N TYR A 144 -16.65 2.59 -0.25
CA TYR A 144 -15.73 3.54 -0.86
C TYR A 144 -15.00 2.96 -2.07
N CYS A 145 -14.45 1.75 -1.99
CA CYS A 145 -13.60 1.13 -3.00
C CYS A 145 -14.17 -0.24 -3.41
N PRO A 146 -15.29 -0.27 -4.16
CA PRO A 146 -15.93 -1.51 -4.58
C PRO A 146 -15.01 -2.39 -5.44
N GLU A 147 -13.99 -1.82 -6.07
CA GLU A 147 -13.00 -2.53 -6.90
C GLU A 147 -12.20 -3.59 -6.11
N LEU A 148 -12.09 -3.44 -4.78
CA LEU A 148 -11.46 -4.42 -3.90
C LEU A 148 -12.03 -5.84 -4.05
N VAL A 149 -13.32 -5.95 -4.36
CA VAL A 149 -13.97 -7.26 -4.54
C VAL A 149 -13.42 -8.04 -5.73
N MET A 150 -12.68 -7.39 -6.64
CA MET A 150 -12.04 -8.04 -7.78
C MET A 150 -10.73 -8.74 -7.42
N ILE A 151 -10.04 -8.27 -6.36
CA ILE A 151 -8.71 -8.76 -5.97
C ILE A 151 -8.72 -9.57 -4.67
N MET A 152 -9.88 -9.70 -4.02
CA MET A 152 -10.03 -10.44 -2.76
C MET A 152 -10.91 -11.69 -2.94
N PRO A 153 -10.67 -12.78 -2.19
CA PRO A 153 -11.52 -13.97 -2.16
C PRO A 153 -12.80 -13.66 -1.36
N MET A 154 -13.74 -12.99 -2.01
CA MET A 154 -15.00 -12.60 -1.39
C MET A 154 -15.88 -13.83 -1.11
N LYS A 155 -16.46 -13.86 0.09
CA LYS A 155 -17.53 -14.78 0.48
C LYS A 155 -18.82 -14.02 0.69
N LEU A 156 -19.93 -14.67 0.39
CA LEU A 156 -21.26 -14.10 0.58
C LEU A 156 -21.66 -14.17 2.05
N GLU A 157 -22.46 -13.21 2.50
CA GLU A 157 -22.98 -13.19 3.89
C GLU A 157 -23.76 -14.47 4.24
N ARG A 158 -24.41 -15.10 3.26
CA ARG A 158 -25.12 -16.39 3.43
C ARG A 158 -24.19 -17.60 3.65
N GLU A 159 -22.90 -17.45 3.36
CA GLU A 159 -21.87 -18.49 3.54
C GLU A 159 -21.17 -18.39 4.89
N ARG A 160 -21.59 -17.45 5.75
CA ARG A 160 -21.06 -17.32 7.11
C ARG A 160 -21.41 -18.54 7.96
N CYS A 161 -20.46 -18.98 8.77
CA CYS A 161 -20.67 -20.03 9.76
C CYS A 161 -21.69 -19.58 10.83
N ALA A 162 -22.49 -20.51 11.33
CA ALA A 162 -23.36 -20.26 12.47
C ALA A 162 -22.54 -19.82 13.69
N GLY A 163 -23.00 -18.78 14.40
CA GLY A 163 -22.30 -18.22 15.57
C GLY A 163 -21.17 -17.22 15.26
N ASP A 164 -20.92 -16.88 13.99
CA ASP A 164 -19.91 -15.88 13.62
C ASP A 164 -20.27 -14.48 14.13
N ASN A 165 -19.38 -13.88 14.92
CA ASN A 165 -19.56 -12.56 15.54
C ASN A 165 -19.21 -11.38 14.63
N LYS A 166 -18.88 -11.65 13.37
CA LYS A 166 -18.38 -10.71 12.37
C LYS A 166 -17.02 -10.11 12.69
N MET A 167 -16.36 -10.51 13.76
CA MET A 167 -15.03 -10.03 14.16
C MET A 167 -13.93 -11.08 13.91
N GLY A 168 -14.27 -12.18 13.22
CA GLY A 168 -13.36 -13.28 12.92
C GLY A 168 -13.43 -14.46 13.89
N GLU A 169 -14.46 -14.52 14.76
CA GLU A 169 -14.61 -15.59 15.75
C GLU A 169 -16.00 -16.23 15.69
N ILE A 170 -16.06 -17.53 15.99
CA ILE A 170 -17.31 -18.25 16.21
C ILE A 170 -17.61 -18.28 17.70
N THR A 171 -18.68 -17.59 18.10
CA THR A 171 -19.19 -17.59 19.46
C THR A 171 -20.08 -18.80 19.70
N ARG A 172 -19.97 -19.40 20.90
CA ARG A 172 -20.66 -20.66 21.27
C ARG A 172 -22.18 -20.51 21.44
N GLU A 173 -22.75 -19.33 21.23
CA GLU A 173 -24.19 -19.07 21.39
C GLU A 173 -25.04 -19.63 20.22
N GLY A 174 -24.43 -20.32 19.26
CA GLY A 174 -25.10 -20.90 18.08
C GLY A 174 -25.17 -22.44 18.01
N GLN A 175 -24.94 -23.14 19.13
CA GLN A 175 -25.21 -24.59 19.26
C GLN A 175 -26.48 -24.86 20.06
#